data_AF-A0A3M2AWQ8-F1
#
_entry.id   AF-A0A3M2AWQ8-F1
#
_cell.length_a   1.000
_cell.length_b   1.000
_cell.length_c   1.000
_cell.angle_alpha   90.00
_cell.angle_beta   90.00
_cell.angle_gamma   90.00
#
_symmetry.space_group_name_H-M   'P 1'
#
loop_
_entity.id
_entity.type
_entity.pdbx_description
1 polymer ?
#
loop_
_entity_poly.entity_id
_entity_poly.type
_entity_poly.pdbx_seq_one_letter_code
_entity_poly.pdbx_strand_id
1 'polypeptide(L)'
;MALVLGALIGIDRELADKPAGLRTHMLVAGASALFILLGESLLRQFHSDSVSIQSDPFRLISAVVLGISFLGAGTIIRRDAAGKVEGLTTAASILIAAAIGICVAVSQFLLAIGVTCLVVGVLRGLHFLERRLRRYAPRGHKPISS
;
A
#
# COMPACT_ATOMS: atom_id res chain seq x y z
N MET A 1 8.64 8.04 -7.64
CA MET A 1 7.90 9.30 -7.39
C MET A 1 6.53 9.08 -6.77
N ALA A 2 5.77 8.04 -7.17
CA ALA A 2 4.43 7.78 -6.63
C ALA A 2 4.36 7.74 -5.08
N LEU A 3 5.30 7.10 -4.40
CA LEU A 3 5.31 7.09 -2.93
C LEU A 3 5.56 8.47 -2.31
N VAL A 4 6.36 9.33 -2.95
CA VAL A 4 6.61 10.69 -2.47
C VAL A 4 5.36 11.56 -2.67
N LEU A 5 4.69 11.44 -3.81
CA LEU A 5 3.44 12.17 -4.07
C LEU A 5 2.32 11.69 -3.14
N GLY A 6 2.23 10.36 -2.94
CA GLY A 6 1.34 9.77 -1.94
C GLY A 6 1.68 10.25 -0.52
N ALA A 7 2.96 10.50 -0.22
CA ALA A 7 3.37 11.06 1.06
C ALA A 7 2.85 12.48 1.26
N LEU A 8 2.97 13.34 0.26
CA LEU A 8 2.48 14.71 0.33
C LEU A 8 0.97 14.77 0.62
N ILE A 9 0.18 13.93 -0.06
CA ILE A 9 -1.26 13.82 0.19
C ILE A 9 -1.51 13.27 1.59
N GLY A 10 -0.78 12.23 1.97
CA GLY A 10 -0.95 11.56 3.23
C GLY A 10 -0.61 12.43 4.45
N ILE A 11 0.34 13.36 4.34
CA ILE A 11 0.66 14.34 5.39
C ILE A 11 -0.54 15.24 5.67
N ASP A 12 -1.15 15.82 4.62
CA ASP A 12 -2.34 16.66 4.77
C ASP A 12 -3.50 15.90 5.44
N ARG A 13 -3.71 14.65 5.03
CA ARG A 13 -4.76 13.80 5.61
C ARG A 13 -4.51 13.47 7.08
N GLU A 14 -3.26 13.18 7.44
CA GLU A 14 -2.86 12.87 8.82
C GLU A 14 -2.98 14.10 9.72
N LEU A 15 -2.61 15.29 9.22
CA LEU A 15 -2.81 16.56 9.93
C LEU A 15 -4.29 16.91 10.12
N ALA A 16 -5.16 16.50 9.20
CA ALA A 16 -6.61 16.68 9.30
C ALA A 16 -7.33 15.56 10.08
N ASP A 17 -6.59 14.74 10.83
CA ASP A 17 -7.07 13.63 11.66
C ASP A 17 -8.01 12.67 10.89
N LYS A 18 -7.70 12.45 9.60
CA LYS A 18 -8.45 11.54 8.73
C LYS A 18 -8.01 10.09 8.95
N PRO A 19 -8.93 9.12 8.77
CA PRO A 19 -8.64 7.71 9.06
C PRO A 19 -7.55 7.11 8.16
N ALA A 20 -7.35 7.64 6.95
CA ALA A 20 -6.25 7.26 6.06
C ALA A 20 -5.14 8.31 6.12
N GLY A 21 -4.05 7.99 6.81
CA GLY A 21 -2.89 8.88 6.95
C GLY A 21 -1.77 8.63 5.95
N LEU A 22 -0.56 9.05 6.31
CA LEU A 22 0.63 9.04 5.46
C LEU A 22 0.94 7.66 4.85
N ARG A 23 1.01 6.62 5.68
CA ARG A 23 1.37 5.26 5.24
C ARG A 23 0.39 4.75 4.18
N THR A 24 -0.91 4.93 4.42
CA THR A 24 -1.95 4.42 3.54
C THR A 24 -1.83 5.04 2.15
N HIS A 25 -1.70 6.36 2.06
CA HIS A 25 -1.58 7.04 0.76
C HIS A 25 -0.28 6.68 0.03
N MET A 26 0.86 6.55 0.74
CA MET A 26 2.12 6.12 0.12
C MET A 26 2.03 4.72 -0.49
N LEU A 27 1.44 3.77 0.25
CA LEU A 27 1.31 2.37 -0.20
C LEU A 27 0.33 2.24 -1.36
N VAL A 28 -0.83 2.91 -1.29
CA VAL A 28 -1.82 2.87 -2.38
C VAL A 28 -1.22 3.49 -3.66
N ALA A 29 -0.59 4.66 -3.58
CA ALA A 29 0.04 5.28 -4.73
C ALA A 29 1.16 4.41 -5.32
N GLY A 30 1.97 3.78 -4.46
CA GLY A 30 3.00 2.82 -4.89
C GLY A 30 2.42 1.60 -5.60
N ALA A 31 1.36 1.00 -5.05
CA ALA A 31 0.71 -0.17 -5.63
C ALA A 31 0.10 0.15 -7.00
N SER A 32 -0.63 1.27 -7.12
CA SER A 32 -1.22 1.70 -8.39
C SER A 32 -0.14 1.91 -9.46
N ALA A 33 0.95 2.60 -9.14
CA ALA A 33 2.05 2.78 -10.08
C ALA A 33 2.69 1.46 -10.49
N LEU A 34 2.88 0.53 -9.54
CA LEU A 34 3.45 -0.78 -9.83
C LEU A 34 2.53 -1.61 -10.73
N PHE A 35 1.21 -1.59 -10.52
CA PHE A 35 0.27 -2.30 -11.40
C PHE A 35 0.33 -1.80 -12.84
N ILE A 36 0.40 -0.48 -13.07
CA ILE A 36 0.51 0.06 -14.43
C ILE A 36 1.83 -0.34 -15.08
N LEU A 37 2.95 -0.28 -14.35
CA LEU A 37 4.26 -0.74 -14.85
C LEU A 37 4.26 -2.23 -15.20
N LEU A 38 3.59 -3.06 -14.38
CA LEU A 38 3.44 -4.48 -14.66
C LEU A 38 2.60 -4.73 -15.91
N GLY A 39 1.49 -3.99 -16.05
CA GLY A 39 0.66 -4.01 -17.26
C GLY A 39 1.48 -3.70 -18.51
N GLU A 40 2.28 -2.64 -18.47
CA GLU A 40 3.15 -2.29 -19.59
C GLU A 40 4.21 -3.36 -19.89
N SER A 41 4.84 -3.93 -18.85
CA SER A 41 5.83 -5.01 -19.00
C SER A 41 5.22 -6.24 -19.66
N LEU A 42 4.01 -6.62 -19.27
CA LEU A 42 3.28 -7.74 -19.89
C LEU A 42 2.95 -7.43 -21.34
N LEU A 43 2.47 -6.22 -21.63
CA LEU A 43 2.13 -5.83 -23.00
C LEU A 43 3.33 -6.01 -23.93
N ARG A 44 4.52 -5.57 -23.49
CA ARG A 44 5.77 -5.69 -24.25
C ARG A 44 6.24 -7.14 -24.42
N GLN A 45 6.11 -7.97 -23.38
CA GLN A 45 6.48 -9.39 -23.44
C GLN A 45 5.55 -10.16 -24.40
N PHE A 46 4.24 -9.98 -24.29
CA PHE A 46 3.25 -10.74 -25.06
C PHE A 46 2.98 -10.18 -26.47
N HIS A 47 3.34 -8.92 -26.77
CA HIS A 47 3.33 -8.41 -28.16
C HIS A 47 4.42 -9.02 -29.05
N SER A 48 5.47 -9.58 -28.46
CA SER A 48 6.61 -10.13 -29.21
C SER A 48 6.38 -11.56 -29.71
N ASP A 49 5.51 -12.31 -29.04
CA ASP A 49 5.17 -13.68 -29.42
C ASP A 49 3.82 -13.69 -30.14
N SER A 50 3.88 -13.72 -31.48
CA SER A 50 2.75 -13.88 -32.40
C SER A 50 2.11 -15.28 -32.34
N VAL A 51 2.08 -15.91 -31.17
CA VAL A 51 1.53 -17.24 -30.98
C VAL A 51 0.20 -17.10 -30.26
N SER A 52 -0.82 -17.60 -30.95
CA SER A 52 -2.21 -17.81 -30.58
C SER A 52 -2.39 -18.54 -29.24
N ILE A 53 -2.00 -17.92 -28.13
CA ILE A 53 -2.30 -18.41 -26.79
C ILE A 53 -3.61 -17.76 -26.34
N GLN A 54 -4.64 -18.58 -26.27
CA GLN A 54 -6.02 -18.24 -25.91
C GLN A 54 -6.19 -17.71 -24.45
N SER A 55 -5.10 -17.62 -23.68
CA SER A 55 -5.09 -17.08 -22.32
C SER A 55 -4.53 -15.66 -22.33
N ASP A 56 -5.42 -14.67 -22.20
CA ASP A 56 -5.07 -13.27 -22.01
C ASP A 56 -4.45 -13.08 -20.60
N PRO A 57 -3.13 -12.87 -20.49
CA PRO A 57 -2.44 -12.77 -19.20
C PRO A 57 -2.94 -11.58 -18.36
N PHE A 58 -3.47 -10.54 -19.02
CA PHE A 58 -4.10 -9.42 -18.33
C PHE A 58 -5.36 -9.85 -17.58
N ARG A 59 -6.12 -10.83 -18.08
CA ARG A 59 -7.31 -11.34 -17.37
C ARG A 59 -6.93 -12.08 -16.10
N LEU A 60 -5.89 -12.92 -16.16
CA LEU A 60 -5.42 -13.65 -14.97
C LEU A 60 -4.96 -12.66 -13.90
N ILE A 61 -4.16 -11.66 -14.27
CA ILE A 61 -3.66 -10.66 -13.33
C ILE A 61 -4.80 -9.79 -12.81
N SER A 62 -5.73 -9.37 -13.67
CA SER A 62 -6.91 -8.62 -13.25
C SER A 62 -7.75 -9.40 -12.23
N ALA A 63 -7.97 -10.70 -12.45
CA ALA A 63 -8.68 -11.56 -11.52
C ALA A 63 -7.97 -11.65 -10.15
N VAL A 64 -6.63 -11.78 -10.15
CA VAL A 64 -5.81 -11.77 -8.93
C VAL A 64 -5.93 -10.43 -8.20
N VAL A 65 -5.79 -9.30 -8.91
CA VAL A 65 -5.91 -7.95 -8.33
C VAL A 65 -7.31 -7.71 -7.74
N LEU A 66 -8.36 -8.15 -8.43
CA LEU A 66 -9.74 -8.06 -7.95
C LEU A 66 -9.94 -8.88 -6.67
N GLY A 67 -9.48 -10.15 -6.65
CA GLY A 67 -9.58 -11.00 -5.47
C GLY A 67 -8.86 -10.43 -4.26
N ILE A 68 -7.67 -9.85 -4.47
CA ILE A 68 -6.87 -9.26 -3.39
C ILE A 68 -7.47 -7.94 -2.90
N SER A 69 -8.07 -7.16 -3.79
CA SER A 69 -8.79 -5.93 -3.40
C SER A 69 -9.95 -6.24 -2.46
N PHE A 70 -10.64 -7.37 -2.67
CA PHE A 70 -11.68 -7.86 -1.76
C PHE A 70 -11.12 -8.23 -0.37
N LEU A 71 -9.99 -8.95 -0.31
CA LEU A 71 -9.32 -9.25 0.96
C LEU A 71 -8.90 -7.97 1.69
N GLY A 72 -8.34 -6.99 0.97
CA GLY A 72 -8.00 -5.69 1.51
C GLY A 72 -9.21 -4.98 2.11
N ALA A 73 -10.32 -4.90 1.38
CA ALA A 73 -11.57 -4.32 1.87
C ALA A 73 -12.11 -5.05 3.12
N GLY A 74 -12.01 -6.39 3.15
CA GLY A 74 -12.40 -7.21 4.30
C GLY A 74 -11.60 -6.95 5.58
N THR A 75 -10.41 -6.35 5.49
CA THR A 75 -9.63 -5.93 6.67
C THR A 75 -10.06 -4.58 7.25
N ILE A 76 -10.91 -3.83 6.54
CA ILE A 76 -11.34 -2.50 6.96
C ILE A 76 -12.57 -2.64 7.85
N ILE A 77 -12.44 -2.25 9.13
CA ILE A 77 -13.51 -2.41 10.13
C ILE A 77 -13.76 -1.07 10.82
N ARG A 78 -15.03 -0.78 11.09
CA ARG A 78 -15.46 0.39 11.86
C ARG A 78 -15.64 -0.05 13.30
N ARG A 79 -14.79 0.42 14.22
CA ARG A 79 -14.73 -0.12 15.60
C ARG A 79 -15.78 0.47 16.55
N ASP A 80 -16.10 1.76 16.41
CA ASP A 80 -16.85 2.48 17.45
C ASP A 80 -18.03 3.30 16.91
N ALA A 81 -18.99 3.63 17.78
CA ALA A 81 -20.10 4.56 17.52
C ALA A 81 -19.62 5.97 17.11
N ALA A 82 -18.39 6.34 17.48
CA ALA A 82 -17.71 7.57 17.06
C ALA A 82 -17.23 7.53 15.59
N GLY A 83 -17.35 6.40 14.90
CA GLY A 83 -17.12 6.28 13.46
C GLY A 83 -15.67 6.07 13.03
N LYS A 84 -14.75 5.71 13.95
CA LYS A 84 -13.33 5.49 13.64
C LYS A 84 -13.13 4.22 12.80
N VAL A 85 -12.42 4.37 11.68
CA VAL A 85 -12.14 3.29 10.72
C VAL A 85 -10.72 2.77 10.96
N GLU A 86 -10.58 1.46 11.11
CA GLU A 86 -9.30 0.76 11.25
C GLU A 86 -9.04 -0.17 10.06
N GLY A 87 -7.79 -0.62 9.92
CA GLY A 87 -7.41 -1.59 8.88
C GLY A 87 -7.06 -0.99 7.52
N LEU A 88 -7.21 0.31 7.31
CA LEU A 88 -6.88 1.00 6.05
C LEU A 88 -5.42 0.77 5.59
N THR A 89 -4.46 0.92 6.50
CA THR A 89 -3.04 0.68 6.17
C THR A 89 -2.75 -0.81 5.94
N THR A 90 -3.44 -1.69 6.65
CA THR A 90 -3.35 -3.14 6.45
C THR A 90 -3.84 -3.52 5.05
N ALA A 91 -5.02 -3.01 4.65
CA ALA A 91 -5.57 -3.18 3.31
C ALA A 91 -4.57 -2.72 2.22
N ALA A 92 -3.99 -1.53 2.38
CA ALA A 92 -3.00 -0.99 1.46
C ALA A 92 -1.71 -1.84 1.42
N SER A 93 -1.28 -2.39 2.56
CA SER A 93 -0.10 -3.25 2.63
C SER A 93 -0.30 -4.60 1.93
N ILE A 94 -1.50 -5.18 2.03
CA ILE A 94 -1.88 -6.39 1.30
C ILE A 94 -1.87 -6.12 -0.20
N LEU A 95 -2.43 -4.98 -0.63
CA LEU A 95 -2.50 -4.60 -2.04
C LEU A 95 -1.11 -4.44 -2.67
N ILE A 96 -0.18 -3.75 -1.99
CA ILE A 96 1.17 -3.57 -2.54
C ILE A 96 2.00 -4.87 -2.46
N ALA A 97 1.79 -5.71 -1.44
CA ALA A 97 2.44 -7.01 -1.35
C ALA A 97 2.05 -7.92 -2.52
N ALA A 98 0.79 -7.88 -2.93
CA ALA A 98 0.31 -8.57 -4.12
C ALA A 98 0.96 -8.06 -5.41
N ALA A 99 1.04 -6.74 -5.57
CA ALA A 99 1.71 -6.13 -6.72
C ALA A 99 3.19 -6.58 -6.79
N ILE A 100 3.89 -6.65 -5.65
CA ILE A 100 5.25 -7.19 -5.56
C ILE A 100 5.29 -8.66 -5.96
N GLY A 101 4.35 -9.49 -5.50
CA GLY A 101 4.26 -10.90 -5.88
C GLY A 101 4.08 -11.11 -7.38
N ILE A 102 3.23 -10.30 -8.02
CA ILE A 102 3.06 -10.32 -9.48
C ILE A 102 4.35 -9.90 -10.18
N CYS A 103 5.07 -8.90 -9.64
CA CYS A 103 6.36 -8.46 -10.15
C CYS A 103 7.40 -9.59 -10.18
N VAL A 104 7.44 -10.42 -9.12
CA VAL A 104 8.28 -11.62 -9.08
C VAL A 104 7.82 -12.64 -10.13
N ALA A 105 6.51 -12.86 -10.28
CA ALA A 105 5.96 -13.82 -11.24
C ALA A 105 6.30 -13.49 -12.70
N VAL A 106 6.40 -12.21 -13.04
CA VAL A 106 6.80 -11.75 -14.41
C VAL A 106 8.31 -11.55 -14.56
N SER A 107 9.12 -12.14 -13.68
CA SER A 107 10.59 -12.11 -13.67
C SER A 107 11.21 -10.71 -13.48
N GLN A 108 10.48 -9.75 -12.92
CA GLN A 108 10.96 -8.39 -12.65
C GLN A 108 11.60 -8.29 -11.24
N PHE A 109 12.60 -9.14 -10.96
CA PHE A 109 13.18 -9.29 -9.62
C PHE A 109 13.78 -8.01 -9.04
N LEU A 110 14.49 -7.23 -9.87
CA LEU A 110 15.14 -6.00 -9.42
C LEU A 110 14.10 -4.95 -8.98
N LEU A 111 13.00 -4.83 -9.73
CA LEU A 111 11.87 -3.98 -9.35
C LEU A 111 11.19 -4.49 -8.08
N ALA A 112 10.95 -5.79 -7.95
CA ALA A 112 10.33 -6.39 -6.78
C ALA A 112 11.14 -6.12 -5.50
N ILE A 113 12.46 -6.33 -5.53
CA ILE A 113 13.35 -6.07 -4.40
C ILE A 113 13.36 -4.57 -4.07
N GLY A 114 13.53 -3.71 -5.07
CA GLY A 114 13.57 -2.26 -4.88
C GLY A 114 12.29 -1.71 -4.24
N VAL A 115 11.12 -2.13 -4.74
CA VAL A 115 9.84 -1.73 -4.16
C VAL A 115 9.67 -2.29 -2.76
N THR A 116 10.06 -3.54 -2.51
CA THR A 116 9.99 -4.14 -1.17
C THR A 116 10.82 -3.36 -0.16
N CYS A 117 12.07 -3.01 -0.49
CA CYS A 117 12.94 -2.20 0.37
C CYS A 117 12.29 -0.83 0.68
N LEU A 118 11.71 -0.20 -0.34
CA LEU A 118 11.07 1.10 -0.19
C LEU A 118 9.81 1.00 0.69
N VAL A 119 8.95 0.00 0.47
CA VAL A 119 7.74 -0.26 1.28
C VAL A 119 8.09 -0.57 2.73
N VAL A 120 9.08 -1.44 2.98
CA VAL A 120 9.57 -1.72 4.34
C VAL A 120 10.14 -0.45 4.98
N GLY A 121 10.86 0.37 4.20
CA GLY A 121 11.34 1.68 4.62
C GLY A 121 10.20 2.61 5.06
N VAL A 122 9.09 2.66 4.32
CA VAL A 122 7.89 3.44 4.70
C VAL A 122 7.25 2.90 5.97
N LEU A 123 7.01 1.58 6.02
CA LEU A 123 6.33 0.94 7.15
C LEU A 123 7.13 1.05 8.45
N ARG A 124 8.46 0.88 8.40
CA ARG A 124 9.35 1.01 9.57
C ARG A 124 9.73 2.44 9.89
N GLY A 125 10.02 3.24 8.86
CA GLY A 125 10.46 4.64 9.02
C GLY A 125 9.42 5.50 9.71
N LEU A 126 8.14 5.34 9.36
CA LEU A 126 7.08 6.10 10.02
C LEU A 126 6.85 5.63 11.46
N HIS A 127 6.99 4.34 11.71
CA HIS A 127 6.90 3.78 13.06
C HIS A 127 8.04 4.28 13.96
N PHE A 128 9.23 4.52 13.39
CA PHE A 128 10.35 5.12 14.11
C PHE A 128 10.13 6.62 14.37
N LEU A 129 9.58 7.35 13.40
CA LEU A 129 9.27 8.76 13.53
C LEU A 129 8.21 9.01 14.62
N GLU A 130 7.12 8.24 14.63
CA GLU A 130 6.11 8.28 15.70
C GLU A 130 6.69 7.97 17.08
N ARG A 131 7.59 6.98 17.18
CA ARG A 131 8.28 6.66 18.45
C ARG A 131 9.18 7.81 18.92
N ARG A 132 9.82 8.55 18.01
CA ARG A 132 10.62 9.73 18.36
C ARG A 132 9.76 10.91 18.79
N LEU A 133 8.64 11.17 18.12
CA LEU A 133 7.71 12.24 18.49
C LEU A 133 7.01 11.95 19.83
N ARG A 134 6.62 10.70 20.10
CA ARG A 134 6.07 10.32 21.42
C ARG A 134 7.05 10.48 22.59
N ARG A 135 8.36 10.56 22.35
CA ARG A 135 9.35 10.88 23.40
C ARG A 135 9.38 12.37 23.78
N TYR A 136 8.75 13.24 22.99
CA TYR A 136 8.71 14.69 23.24
C TYR A 136 7.37 15.19 23.79
N ALA A 137 6.37 14.33 23.98
CA ALA A 137 5.22 14.68 24.81
C ALA A 137 5.59 14.40 26.28
N PRO A 138 5.90 15.44 27.10
CA PRO A 138 5.95 15.22 28.52
C PRO A 138 4.55 14.79 28.93
N ARG A 139 4.43 13.67 29.62
CA ARG A 139 3.21 13.34 30.37
C ARG A 139 3.04 14.41 31.44
N GLY A 140 2.41 15.52 31.05
CA GLY A 140 1.95 16.58 31.92
C GLY A 140 0.68 16.13 32.65
N HIS A 141 0.92 15.53 33.81
CA HIS A 141 0.07 15.49 35.01
C HIS A 141 -1.25 14.69 35.01
N LYS A 142 -1.50 14.12 36.20
CA LYS A 142 -2.38 13.01 36.60
C LYS A 142 -3.80 13.52 37.03
N PRO A 143 -4.49 12.80 37.95
CA PRO A 143 -5.61 11.89 37.74
C PRO A 143 -6.95 12.54 38.14
N ILE A 144 -8.09 11.88 37.92
CA ILE A 144 -9.30 12.19 38.68
C ILE A 144 -9.77 10.90 39.34
N SER A 145 -9.48 10.83 40.64
CA SER A 145 -10.21 10.04 41.62
C SER A 145 -11.62 10.59 41.80
N SER A 146 -12.62 9.72 41.74
CA SER A 146 -13.77 9.64 42.65
C SER A 146 -14.76 8.64 42.07
#